data_AF-A0A8T5BUC2-F1
#
_entry.id   AF-A0A8T5BUC2-F1
#
_cell.length_a   1.000
_cell.length_b   1.000
_cell.length_c   1.000
_cell.angle_alpha   90.00
_cell.angle_beta   90.00
_cell.angle_gamma   90.00
#
_symmetry.space_group_name_H-M   'P 1'
#
loop_
_entity.id
_entity.type
_entity.pdbx_description
1 polymer ?
#
loop_
_entity_poly.entity_id
_entity_poly.type
_entity_poly.pdbx_seq_one_letter_code
_entity_poly.pdbx_strand_id
1 'polypeptide(L)' 'GATRPEKVKEVYVILGEKIPIYSPGVEVQGGSIEAVLKAGARYLIVGRAITMSSDPVKTIKRMLEVASTSVTR' A
#
# COMPACT_ATOMS: atom_id res chain seq x y z
N GLY A 1 -2.06 4.97 7.31
CA GLY A 1 -1.93 3.52 7.06
C GLY A 1 -2.98 3.09 6.06
N ALA A 2 -2.87 1.90 5.49
CA ALA A 2 -3.66 1.48 4.33
C ALA A 2 -5.16 1.30 4.60
N THR A 3 -5.54 1.15 5.87
CA THR A 3 -6.93 1.12 6.32
C THR A 3 -7.58 2.51 6.42
N ARG A 4 -6.81 3.58 6.25
CA ARG A 4 -7.24 4.98 6.30
C ARG A 4 -6.60 5.82 5.18
N PRO A 5 -6.92 5.54 3.90
CA PRO A 5 -6.34 6.26 2.76
C PRO A 5 -6.62 7.78 2.79
N GLU A 6 -7.74 8.22 3.37
CA GLU A 6 -8.07 9.63 3.55
C GLU A 6 -7.01 10.37 4.38
N LYS A 7 -6.52 9.74 5.47
CA LYS A 7 -5.44 10.30 6.29
C LYS A 7 -4.10 10.30 5.58
N VAL A 8 -3.85 9.30 4.74
CA VAL A 8 -2.66 9.30 3.87
C VAL A 8 -2.71 10.47 2.89
N LYS A 9 -3.88 10.76 2.31
CA LYS A 9 -4.05 11.88 1.39
C LYS A 9 -3.87 13.24 2.07
N GLU A 10 -4.47 13.44 3.23
CA GLU A 10 -4.30 14.65 4.05
C GLU A 10 -2.80 14.92 4.33
N VAL A 11 -2.07 13.89 4.76
CA VAL A 11 -0.63 14.00 5.04
C VAL A 11 0.17 14.25 3.75
N TYR A 12 -0.17 13.58 2.66
CA TYR A 12 0.50 13.78 1.37
C TYR A 12 0.35 15.19 0.83
N VAL A 13 -0.81 15.84 1.02
CA VAL A 13 -1.03 17.24 0.62
C VAL A 13 -0.06 18.19 1.34
N ILE A 14 0.31 17.89 2.58
CA ILE A 14 1.23 18.71 3.39
C ILE A 14 2.70 18.42 3.03
N LEU A 15 3.05 17.14 2.93
CA LEU A 15 4.44 16.69 2.79
C LEU A 15 4.93 16.65 1.34
N GLY A 16 4.01 16.51 0.39
CA GLY A 16 4.30 16.31 -1.02
C GLY A 16 5.19 15.09 -1.28
N GLU A 17 5.87 15.11 -2.43
CA GLU A 17 6.68 13.98 -2.88
C GLU A 17 8.03 13.83 -2.16
N LYS A 18 8.47 14.88 -1.45
CA LYS A 18 9.80 14.94 -0.83
C LYS A 18 9.93 14.00 0.36
N ILE A 19 8.85 13.85 1.14
CA ILE A 19 8.86 12.98 2.31
C ILE A 19 8.09 11.69 1.99
N PRO A 20 8.75 10.52 2.03
CA PRO A 20 8.10 9.27 1.70
C PRO A 20 7.07 8.87 2.77
N ILE A 21 5.89 8.45 2.32
CA ILE A 21 4.85 7.91 3.21
C ILE A 21 4.88 6.39 3.13
N TYR A 22 5.10 5.75 4.29
CA TYR A 22 5.04 4.31 4.49
C TYR A 22 3.67 3.92 5.06
N SER A 23 3.07 2.86 4.52
CA SER A 23 1.70 2.49 4.84
C SER A 23 1.56 1.01 5.19
N PRO A 24 1.44 0.66 6.48
CA PRO A 24 1.11 -0.69 6.91
C PRO A 24 -0.40 -0.98 6.81
N GLY A 25 -0.76 -2.25 6.88
CA GLY A 25 -2.14 -2.70 7.06
C GLY A 25 -2.88 -3.07 5.76
N VAL A 26 -2.17 -3.32 4.67
CA VAL A 26 -2.79 -3.90 3.46
C VAL A 26 -3.17 -5.36 3.68
N GLU A 27 -4.13 -5.86 2.88
CA GLU A 27 -4.60 -7.25 2.87
C GLU A 27 -5.26 -7.70 4.18
N VAL A 28 -4.49 -8.31 5.09
CA VAL A 28 -5.03 -9.00 6.29
C VAL A 28 -5.76 -8.04 7.22
N GLN A 29 -5.40 -6.75 7.25
CA GLN A 29 -6.08 -5.73 8.06
C GLN A 29 -7.16 -4.96 7.28
N GLY A 30 -7.42 -5.35 6.02
CA GLY A 30 -8.47 -4.77 5.17
C GLY A 30 -8.06 -3.51 4.40
N GLY A 31 -6.80 -3.08 4.47
CA GLY A 31 -6.31 -1.94 3.69
C GLY A 31 -6.19 -2.28 2.19
N SER A 32 -6.64 -1.35 1.34
CA SER A 32 -6.53 -1.48 -0.12
C SER A 32 -5.19 -0.94 -0.62
N ILE A 33 -4.47 -1.78 -1.38
CA ILE A 33 -3.23 -1.40 -2.09
C ILE A 33 -3.49 -0.22 -3.01
N GLU A 34 -4.51 -0.34 -3.87
CA GLU A 34 -4.83 0.69 -4.86
C GLU A 34 -5.17 2.03 -4.21
N ALA A 35 -6.09 2.00 -3.24
CA ALA A 35 -6.57 3.23 -2.60
C ALA A 35 -5.44 3.99 -1.90
N VAL A 36 -4.53 3.28 -1.22
CA VAL A 36 -3.46 3.94 -0.48
C VAL A 36 -2.32 4.44 -1.38
N LEU A 37 -2.05 3.76 -2.49
CA LEU A 37 -1.11 4.26 -3.50
C LEU A 37 -1.65 5.54 -4.15
N LYS A 38 -2.93 5.54 -4.56
CA LYS A 38 -3.61 6.76 -5.09
C LYS A 38 -3.69 7.90 -4.06
N ALA A 39 -3.73 7.56 -2.77
CA ALA A 39 -3.70 8.55 -1.70
C ALA A 39 -2.32 9.22 -1.52
N GLY A 40 -1.24 8.66 -2.08
CA GLY A 40 0.11 9.23 -2.01
C GLY A 40 1.10 8.43 -1.16
N ALA A 41 0.75 7.22 -0.70
CA ALA A 41 1.75 6.33 -0.12
C ALA A 41 2.70 5.82 -1.20
N ARG A 42 4.00 5.76 -0.89
CA ARG A 42 5.04 5.28 -1.80
C ARG A 42 5.52 3.88 -1.45
N TYR A 43 5.41 3.51 -0.18
CA TYR A 43 5.87 2.23 0.33
C TYR A 43 4.77 1.53 1.12
N LEU A 44 4.50 0.28 0.76
CA LEU A 44 3.56 -0.58 1.48
C LEU A 44 4.34 -1.48 2.42
N ILE A 45 3.91 -1.57 3.68
CA ILE A 45 4.48 -2.50 4.64
C ILE A 45 3.58 -3.73 4.72
N VAL A 46 4.11 -4.88 4.27
CA VAL A 46 3.38 -6.15 4.20
C VAL A 46 4.05 -7.18 5.11
N GLY A 47 3.28 -7.72 6.06
CA GLY A 47 3.75 -8.74 7.00
C GLY A 47 3.02 -10.06 6.78
N ARG A 48 2.04 -10.35 7.65
CA ARG A 48 1.30 -11.64 7.71
C ARG A 48 0.78 -12.14 6.36
N ALA A 49 0.37 -11.23 5.47
CA ALA A 49 -0.11 -11.61 4.14
C ALA A 49 0.93 -12.43 3.35
N ILE A 50 2.23 -12.16 3.55
CA ILE A 50 3.33 -12.88 2.90
C ILE A 50 3.87 -13.96 3.84
N THR A 51 4.22 -13.59 5.07
CA THR A 51 4.95 -14.49 5.99
C THR A 51 4.12 -15.68 6.48
N MET A 52 2.79 -15.59 6.40
CA MET A 52 1.88 -16.68 6.76
C MET A 52 1.13 -17.23 5.54
N SER A 53 1.51 -16.85 4.32
CA SER A 53 0.94 -17.42 3.11
C SER A 53 1.42 -18.85 2.89
N SER A 54 0.53 -19.71 2.39
CA SER A 54 0.92 -21.03 1.88
C SER A 54 1.77 -20.94 0.60
N ASP A 55 1.69 -19.82 -0.12
CA ASP A 55 2.53 -19.50 -1.27
C ASP A 55 2.91 -18.01 -1.25
N PRO A 56 4.01 -17.65 -0.55
CA PRO A 56 4.44 -16.26 -0.42
C PRO A 56 4.79 -15.59 -1.75
N VAL A 57 5.34 -16.35 -2.71
CA VAL A 57 5.76 -15.83 -4.02
C VAL A 57 4.55 -15.48 -4.87
N LYS A 58 3.54 -16.35 -4.91
CA LYS A 58 2.28 -16.05 -5.61
C LYS A 58 1.56 -14.87 -4.98
N THR A 59 1.54 -14.79 -3.65
CA THR A 59 0.93 -13.64 -2.95
C THR A 59 1.61 -12.33 -3.34
N ILE A 60 2.94 -12.23 -3.24
CA ILE A 60 3.62 -10.97 -3.57
C ILE A 60 3.47 -10.62 -5.05
N LYS A 61 3.47 -11.60 -5.97
CA LYS A 61 3.24 -11.35 -7.40
C LYS A 61 1.89 -10.69 -7.66
N ARG A 62 0.81 -11.21 -7.06
CA ARG A 62 -0.53 -10.59 -7.14
C ARG A 62 -0.54 -9.17 -6.59
N MET A 63 0.12 -8.94 -5.45
CA MET A 63 0.18 -7.61 -4.85
C MET A 63 0.93 -6.61 -5.74
N LEU A 64 2.03 -7.04 -6.35
CA LEU A 64 2.80 -6.22 -7.30
C LEU A 64 2.01 -5.90 -8.57
N GLU A 65 1.23 -6.86 -9.08
CA GLU A 65 0.34 -6.64 -10.23
C GLU A 65 -0.67 -5.52 -9.92
N VAL A 66 -1.38 -5.61 -8.79
CA VAL A 66 -2.31 -4.56 -8.35
C VAL A 66 -1.59 -3.22 -8.14
N ALA A 67 -0.41 -3.23 -7.52
CA ALA A 67 0.35 -1.99 -7.30
C ALA A 67 0.78 -1.33 -8.61
N SER A 68 1.23 -2.12 -9.60
CA SER A 68 1.72 -1.61 -10.89
C SER A 68 0.63 -0.97 -11.75
N THR A 69 -0.62 -1.42 -11.62
CA THR A 69 -1.78 -0.83 -12.32
C THR A 69 -2.39 0.37 -11.58
N SER A 70 -2.07 0.52 -10.30
CA SER A 70 -2.63 1.58 -9.43
C SER A 70 -1.87 2.90 -9.47
N VAL A 71 -0.61 2.88 -9.92
CA VAL A 71 0.23 4.08 -10.06
C VAL A 71 0.08 4.60 -11.49
N THR A 72 -0.78 5.60 -11.68
CA THR A 72 -0.72 6.40 -12.91
C THR A 72 0.58 7.19 -12.90
N ARG A 73 1.36 7.11 -13.98
CA ARG A 73 2.55 7.96 -14.19
C ARG A 73 2.20 9.44 -14.16
#